data_AF-E2CDA2-F1
#
_entry.id   AF-E2CDA2-F1
#
_cell.length_a   1.000
_cell.length_b   1.000
_cell.length_c   1.000
_cell.angle_alpha   90.00
_cell.angle_beta   90.00
_cell.angle_gamma   90.00
#
_symmetry.space_group_name_H-M   'P 1'
#
loop_
_entity.id
_entity.type
_entity.pdbx_description
1 polymer ?
#
loop_
_entity_poly.entity_id
_entity_poly.type
_entity_poly.pdbx_seq_one_letter_code
_entity_poly.pdbx_strand_id
1 'polypeptide(L)'
;MPMMDGSIADLWSGIGSNIQLLALSGITGAVVKAVVAPERHWRRRLAQGVAGGAAAIFLGPIIAHFLTGFVEQEVYAWLAAGFLCGYAGETAVLLLQNKLVGGKK
;
A
#
# COMPACT_ATOMS: atom_id res chain seq x y z
N MET A 1 -3.13 35.33 7.30
CA MET A 1 -2.46 34.03 7.33
C MET A 1 -3.46 33.01 7.86
N PRO A 2 -4.14 32.22 7.02
CA PRO A 2 -5.01 31.17 7.52
C PRO A 2 -4.15 30.01 8.05
N MET A 3 -4.42 29.60 9.28
CA MET A 3 -3.81 28.41 9.89
C MET A 3 -4.23 27.16 9.12
N MET A 4 -3.26 26.32 8.80
CA MET A 4 -3.49 24.95 8.32
C MET A 4 -3.97 24.07 9.48
N ASP A 5 -5.19 24.30 9.98
CA ASP A 5 -5.87 23.39 10.91
C ASP A 5 -6.66 22.34 10.13
N GLY A 6 -6.03 21.72 9.12
CA GLY A 6 -6.66 20.62 8.39
C GLY A 6 -6.67 19.38 9.29
N SER A 7 -7.82 19.04 9.86
CA SER A 7 -7.96 17.80 10.62
C SER A 7 -7.59 16.62 9.71
N ILE A 8 -6.96 15.58 10.26
CA ILE A 8 -6.69 14.35 9.50
C ILE A 8 -7.99 13.81 8.90
N ALA A 9 -9.13 14.04 9.55
CA ALA A 9 -10.45 13.72 9.02
C ALA A 9 -10.81 14.51 7.75
N ASP A 10 -10.46 15.79 7.67
CA ASP A 10 -10.71 16.65 6.51
C ASP A 10 -9.83 16.20 5.33
N LEU A 11 -8.55 15.94 5.61
CA LEU A 11 -7.63 15.36 4.62
C LEU A 11 -8.14 14.01 4.12
N TRP A 12 -8.58 13.13 5.03
CA TRP A 12 -9.11 11.83 4.68
C TRP A 12 -10.35 11.95 3.78
N SER A 13 -11.29 12.82 4.14
CA SER A 13 -12.51 13.05 3.36
C SER A 13 -12.24 13.56 1.94
N GLY A 14 -11.14 14.30 1.73
CA GLY A 14 -10.76 14.87 0.43
C GLY A 14 -10.02 13.91 -0.52
N ILE A 15 -9.52 12.78 -0.04
CA ILE A 15 -8.64 11.87 -0.81
C ILE A 15 -9.40 10.92 -1.75
N GLY A 16 -10.73 10.84 -1.64
CA GLY A 16 -11.59 10.01 -2.49
C GLY A 16 -11.69 8.55 -2.02
N SER A 17 -12.87 7.96 -2.16
CA SER A 17 -13.23 6.64 -1.60
C SER A 17 -12.30 5.51 -2.06
N ASN A 18 -11.89 5.50 -3.32
CA ASN A 18 -11.04 4.44 -3.87
C ASN A 18 -9.62 4.46 -3.29
N ILE A 19 -9.04 5.63 -3.04
CA ILE A 19 -7.72 5.74 -2.40
C ILE A 19 -7.82 5.36 -0.92
N GLN A 20 -8.92 5.70 -0.24
CA GLN A 20 -9.18 5.25 1.13
C GLN A 20 -9.24 3.71 1.20
N LEU A 21 -9.93 3.07 0.25
CA LEU A 21 -9.99 1.60 0.15
C LEU A 21 -8.60 1.00 -0.07
N LEU A 22 -7.78 1.58 -0.95
CA LEU A 22 -6.40 1.13 -1.17
C LEU A 22 -5.54 1.27 0.08
N ALA A 23 -5.65 2.40 0.77
CA ALA A 23 -4.88 2.65 1.99
C ALA A 23 -5.27 1.66 3.09
N LEU A 24 -6.56 1.47 3.35
CA LEU A 24 -7.05 0.53 4.37
C LEU A 24 -6.65 -0.91 4.04
N SER A 25 -6.96 -1.38 2.84
CA SER A 25 -6.64 -2.75 2.43
C SER A 25 -5.13 -3.00 2.29
N GLY A 26 -4.36 -2.00 1.86
CA GLY A 26 -2.90 -2.04 1.83
C GLY A 26 -2.27 -2.15 3.21
N ILE A 27 -2.79 -1.42 4.20
CA ILE A 27 -2.38 -1.59 5.61
C ILE A 27 -2.71 -3.03 6.06
N THR A 28 -3.92 -3.53 5.75
CA THR A 28 -4.29 -4.92 6.08
C THR A 28 -3.32 -5.93 5.46
N GLY A 29 -2.97 -5.78 4.18
CA GLY A 29 -2.00 -6.66 3.51
C GLY A 29 -0.62 -6.64 4.17
N ALA A 30 -0.14 -5.46 4.56
CA ALA A 30 1.14 -5.32 5.27
C ALA A 30 1.09 -5.96 6.67
N VAL A 31 -0.02 -5.82 7.40
CA VAL A 31 -0.22 -6.45 8.71
C VAL A 31 -0.25 -7.97 8.58
N VAL A 32 -1.00 -8.51 7.61
CA VAL A 32 -1.04 -9.96 7.36
C VAL A 32 0.36 -10.49 7.05
N LYS A 33 1.13 -9.80 6.21
CA LYS A 33 2.53 -10.17 5.95
C LYS A 33 3.37 -10.16 7.22
N ALA A 34 3.23 -9.13 8.06
CA ALA A 34 3.97 -9.03 9.31
C ALA A 34 3.65 -10.18 10.29
N VAL A 35 2.42 -10.71 10.25
CA VAL A 35 2.00 -11.89 11.04
C VAL A 35 2.55 -13.18 10.43
N VAL A 36 2.46 -13.35 9.11
CA VAL A 36 2.88 -14.57 8.40
C VAL A 36 4.41 -14.71 8.34
N ALA A 37 5.12 -13.61 8.13
CA ALA A 37 6.58 -13.56 8.01
C ALA A 37 7.15 -12.50 8.97
N PRO A 38 7.31 -12.84 10.27
CA PRO A 38 7.75 -11.88 11.27
C PRO A 38 9.23 -11.48 11.09
N GLU A 39 9.46 -10.21 10.78
CA GLU A 39 10.80 -9.61 10.71
C GLU A 39 11.32 -9.24 12.12
N ARG A 40 12.55 -9.65 12.47
CA ARG A 40 13.14 -9.43 13.81
C ARG A 40 13.55 -7.97 14.09
N HIS A 41 13.60 -7.12 13.06
CA HIS A 41 14.05 -5.73 13.18
C HIS A 41 12.90 -4.75 12.95
N TRP A 42 12.49 -4.08 14.02
CA TRP A 42 11.36 -3.12 14.02
C TRP A 42 11.54 -1.98 13.00
N ARG A 43 12.76 -1.44 12.86
CA ARG A 43 13.08 -0.40 11.88
C ARG A 43 12.83 -0.85 10.44
N ARG A 44 13.18 -2.11 10.14
CA ARG A 44 12.97 -2.69 8.81
C ARG A 44 11.48 -2.87 8.55
N ARG A 45 10.73 -3.36 9.55
CA ARG A 45 9.25 -3.47 9.51
C ARG A 45 8.55 -2.15 9.17
N LEU A 46 8.98 -1.04 9.78
CA LEU A 46 8.41 0.29 9.49
C LEU A 46 8.70 0.73 8.06
N ALA A 47 9.95 0.64 7.61
CA ALA A 47 10.31 0.97 6.23
C ALA A 47 9.54 0.10 5.22
N GLN A 48 9.34 -1.17 5.56
CA GLN A 48 8.59 -2.13 4.75
C GLN A 48 7.10 -1.79 4.65
N GLY A 49 6.47 -1.46 5.78
CA GLY A 49 5.07 -1.02 5.80
C GLY A 49 4.85 0.29 5.04
N VAL A 50 5.77 1.25 5.15
CA VAL A 50 5.70 2.52 4.40
C VAL A 50 5.87 2.28 2.90
N ALA A 51 6.82 1.42 2.49
CA ALA A 51 7.02 1.07 1.09
C ALA A 51 5.81 0.33 0.50
N GLY A 52 5.22 -0.61 1.24
CA GLY A 52 4.01 -1.33 0.84
C GLY A 52 2.79 -0.40 0.73
N GLY A 53 2.60 0.51 1.69
CA GLY A 53 1.54 1.52 1.66
C GLY A 53 1.68 2.50 0.50
N ALA A 54 2.91 2.98 0.23
CA ALA A 54 3.20 3.81 -0.93
C ALA A 54 2.91 3.07 -2.24
N ALA A 55 3.32 1.79 -2.34
CA ALA A 55 3.02 0.96 -3.49
C ALA A 55 1.50 0.76 -3.68
N ALA A 56 0.72 0.65 -2.61
CA ALA A 56 -0.73 0.54 -2.70
C ALA A 56 -1.38 1.80 -3.26
N ILE A 57 -0.90 2.99 -2.89
CA ILE A 57 -1.48 4.26 -3.39
C ILE A 57 -1.13 4.49 -4.86
N PHE A 58 0.12 4.24 -5.27
CA PHE A 58 0.57 4.54 -6.63
C PHE A 58 0.30 3.41 -7.64
N LEU A 59 0.49 2.15 -7.23
CA LEU A 59 0.34 0.98 -8.11
C LEU A 59 -1.04 0.34 -7.99
N GLY A 60 -1.72 0.52 -6.85
CA GLY A 60 -3.04 -0.04 -6.59
C GLY A 60 -4.11 0.35 -7.61
N PRO A 61 -4.21 1.61 -8.09
CA PRO A 61 -5.18 1.97 -9.13
C PRO A 61 -4.98 1.20 -10.44
N ILE A 62 -3.72 0.95 -10.81
CA ILE A 62 -3.37 0.18 -12.01
C ILE A 62 -3.81 -1.27 -11.83
N ILE A 63 -3.47 -1.89 -10.70
CA ILE A 63 -3.87 -3.27 -10.40
C ILE A 63 -5.40 -3.38 -10.31
N ALA A 64 -6.07 -2.41 -9.67
CA ALA A 64 -7.53 -2.39 -9.56
C ALA A 64 -8.18 -2.35 -10.95
N HIS A 65 -7.68 -1.52 -11.86
CA HIS A 65 -8.16 -1.45 -13.25
C HIS A 65 -8.00 -2.78 -14.01
N PHE A 66 -6.95 -3.55 -13.74
CA PHE A 66 -6.83 -4.90 -14.31
C PHE A 66 -7.79 -5.90 -13.65
N LEU A 67 -8.04 -5.76 -12.34
CA LEU A 67 -8.91 -6.65 -11.58
C LEU A 67 -10.40 -6.43 -11.85
N THR A 68 -10.83 -5.22 -12.22
CA THR A 68 -12.24 -4.95 -12.57
C THR A 68 -12.71 -5.78 -13.77
N GLY A 69 -11.81 -6.25 -14.64
CA GLY A 69 -12.14 -7.19 -15.71
C GLY A 69 -12.49 -8.61 -15.23
N PHE A 70 -12.15 -8.95 -13.99
CA PHE A 70 -12.35 -10.29 -13.40
C PHE A 70 -13.38 -10.32 -12.28
N VAL A 71 -13.80 -9.16 -11.78
CA VAL A 71 -14.65 -9.04 -10.61
C VAL A 71 -15.84 -8.15 -10.93
N GLU A 72 -17.05 -8.64 -10.69
CA GLU A 72 -18.29 -7.93 -11.01
C GLU A 72 -18.47 -6.63 -10.23
N GLN A 73 -17.94 -6.57 -9.00
CA GLN A 73 -18.01 -5.37 -8.17
C GLN A 73 -16.64 -4.69 -8.07
N GLU A 74 -16.58 -3.46 -8.55
CA GLU A 74 -15.37 -2.64 -8.59
C GLU A 74 -14.72 -2.47 -7.21
N VAL A 75 -15.52 -2.35 -6.14
CA VAL A 75 -15.02 -2.21 -4.76
C VAL A 75 -14.07 -3.35 -4.36
N TYR A 76 -14.36 -4.58 -4.77
CA TYR A 76 -13.49 -5.73 -4.48
C TYR A 76 -12.19 -5.67 -5.27
N ALA A 77 -12.20 -5.12 -6.49
CA ALA A 77 -10.98 -4.92 -7.27
C ALA A 77 -10.04 -3.93 -6.57
N TRP A 78 -10.55 -2.82 -6.04
CA TRP A 78 -9.75 -1.86 -5.26
C TRP A 78 -9.25 -2.44 -3.95
N LEU A 79 -10.08 -3.18 -3.21
CA LEU A 79 -9.66 -3.85 -1.97
C LEU A 79 -8.58 -4.92 -2.22
N ALA A 80 -8.75 -5.73 -3.26
CA ALA A 80 -7.78 -6.76 -3.63
C ALA A 80 -6.47 -6.14 -4.12
N ALA A 81 -6.54 -5.09 -4.93
CA ALA A 81 -5.36 -4.35 -5.39
C ALA A 81 -4.57 -3.75 -4.23
N GLY A 82 -5.26 -3.08 -3.30
CA GLY A 82 -4.61 -2.50 -2.13
C GLY A 82 -4.00 -3.58 -1.24
N PHE A 83 -4.73 -4.67 -0.94
CA PHE A 83 -4.21 -5.81 -0.18
C PHE A 83 -2.96 -6.43 -0.82
N LEU A 84 -3.00 -6.71 -2.13
CA LEU A 84 -1.86 -7.27 -2.86
C LEU A 84 -0.66 -6.33 -2.85
N CYS A 85 -0.85 -5.04 -3.06
CA CYS A 85 0.22 -4.05 -2.94
C CYS A 85 0.77 -3.96 -1.50
N GLY A 86 -0.09 -4.03 -0.49
CA GLY A 86 0.34 -4.05 0.91
C GLY A 86 1.16 -5.29 1.27
N TYR A 87 0.70 -6.46 0.81
CA TYR A 87 1.31 -7.75 1.11
C TYR A 87 2.61 -7.99 0.30
N ALA A 88 2.59 -7.69 -1.00
CA ALA A 88 3.68 -8.00 -1.93
C ALA A 88 4.48 -6.78 -2.39
N GLY A 89 3.92 -5.58 -2.33
CA GLY A 89 4.55 -4.36 -2.87
C GLY A 89 5.87 -4.00 -2.20
N GLU A 90 6.01 -4.30 -0.90
CA GLU A 90 7.31 -4.19 -0.22
C GLU A 90 8.39 -5.09 -0.87
N THR A 91 8.06 -6.36 -1.12
CA THR A 91 9.03 -7.30 -1.73
C THR A 91 9.42 -6.80 -3.12
N ALA A 92 8.47 -6.24 -3.87
CA ALA A 92 8.72 -5.64 -5.18
C ALA A 92 9.65 -4.42 -5.08
N VAL A 93 9.43 -3.53 -4.10
CA VAL A 93 10.28 -2.35 -3.88
C VAL A 93 11.69 -2.75 -3.45
N LEU A 94 11.83 -3.72 -2.55
CA LEU A 94 13.14 -4.24 -2.14
C LEU A 94 13.88 -4.94 -3.29
N LEU A 95 13.17 -5.71 -4.11
CA LEU A 95 13.75 -6.34 -5.30
C LEU A 95 14.22 -5.28 -6.31
N LEU A 96 13.42 -4.24 -6.53
CA LEU A 96 13.80 -3.09 -7.37
C LEU A 96 15.01 -2.36 -6.81
N GLN A 97 15.03 -2.08 -5.51
CA GLN A 97 16.17 -1.44 -4.86
C GLN A 97 17.44 -2.28 -5.01
N ASN A 98 17.37 -3.58 -4.74
CA ASN A 98 18.52 -4.49 -4.88
C ASN A 98 19.01 -4.59 -6.33
N LYS A 99 18.11 -4.51 -7.30
CA LYS A 99 18.41 -4.57 -8.73
C LYS A 99 18.99 -3.26 -9.28
N LEU A 100 18.48 -2.11 -8.83
CA LEU A 100 18.83 -0.78 -9.35
C LEU A 100 20.02 -0.14 -8.62
N VAL A 101 20.08 -0.30 -7.30
CA VAL A 101 21.13 0.31 -6.47
C VAL A 101 22.38 -0.57 -6.41
N GLY A 102 22.28 -1.83 -6.86
CA GLY A 102 23.37 -2.80 -6.81
C GLY A 102 23.52 -3.33 -5.39
N GLY A 103 23.14 -4.59 -5.19
CA GLY A 103 23.28 -5.27 -3.91
C GLY A 103 24.71 -5.20 -3.38
N LYS A 104 24.95 -4.35 -2.38
CA LYS A 104 26.03 -4.57 -1.41
C LYS A 104 25.48 -5.47 -0.31
N LYS A 105 25.71 -6.77 -0.47
CA LYS A 105 26.03 -7.61 0.68
C LYS A 105 27.43 -7.26 1.15
#